data_AF-A0A9X3LU47-F1
#
_entry.id   AF-A0A9X3LU47-F1
#
_cell.length_a   1.000
_cell.length_b   1.000
_cell.length_c   1.000
_cell.angle_alpha   90.00
_cell.angle_beta   90.00
_cell.angle_gamma   90.00
#
_symmetry.space_group_name_H-M   'P 1'
#
loop_
_entity.id
_entity.type
_entity.pdbx_description
1 polymer ?
#
loop_
_entity_poly.entity_id
_entity_poly.type
_entity_poly.pdbx_seq_one_letter_code
_entity_poly.pdbx_strand_id
1 'polypeptide(L)'
;MRFTRSHTFPLITLAATGLVLTGCSSTDELAEPALTTVAEASSEAQPESHEEKPTEEKPTEEKPEEEKPDDGLDPAGTICGEVDSFTIVTLNDGLSCDEAMTVFNDYMSGSPSGTPPQGSGAFWDAPNGWFCGGNNFLFPGDEDQKFNKFPSCGPKDSAENVVAVPAERVSELPV
;
A
#
# COMPACT_ATOMS: atom_id res chain seq x y z
N MET A 1 -50.46 -5.92 18.71
CA MET A 1 -50.37 -4.67 19.49
C MET A 1 -49.11 -3.94 19.04
N ARG A 2 -49.25 -2.67 18.67
CA ARG A 2 -48.17 -1.80 18.17
C ARG A 2 -47.42 -1.20 19.35
N PHE A 3 -46.09 -1.25 19.35
CA PHE A 3 -45.26 -0.36 20.17
C PHE A 3 -44.23 0.33 19.28
N THR A 4 -44.58 1.56 18.91
CA THR A 4 -43.70 2.60 18.36
C THR A 4 -43.13 3.41 19.53
N ARG A 5 -41.80 3.61 19.58
CA ARG A 5 -41.17 4.71 20.35
C ARG A 5 -39.72 4.88 19.88
N SER A 6 -39.46 5.86 19.01
CA SER A 6 -39.08 7.26 19.31
C SER A 6 -37.55 7.43 19.28
N HIS A 7 -37.06 7.95 18.17
CA HIS A 7 -35.71 8.48 18.03
C HIS A 7 -35.64 9.87 18.65
N THR A 8 -34.85 10.00 19.72
CA THR A 8 -34.39 11.28 20.26
C THR A 8 -33.06 11.60 19.61
N PHE A 9 -33.06 12.53 18.65
CA PHE A 9 -31.84 13.10 18.08
C PHE A 9 -31.33 14.23 18.99
N PRO A 10 -30.08 14.19 19.48
CA PRO A 10 -29.47 15.33 20.14
C PRO A 10 -29.04 16.39 19.11
N LEU A 11 -29.47 17.62 19.38
CA LEU A 11 -29.17 18.85 18.67
C LEU A 11 -27.72 19.26 18.97
N ILE A 12 -26.80 19.11 18.01
CA ILE A 12 -25.40 19.56 18.16
C ILE A 12 -25.30 21.01 17.68
N THR A 13 -24.94 21.90 18.61
CA THR A 13 -24.72 23.33 18.41
C THR A 13 -23.39 23.57 17.70
N LEU A 14 -23.41 24.12 16.49
CA LEU A 14 -22.20 24.59 15.79
C LEU A 14 -21.70 25.90 16.42
N ALA A 15 -20.52 25.86 17.05
CA ALA A 15 -19.75 27.04 17.38
C ALA A 15 -18.85 27.40 16.19
N ALA A 16 -19.19 28.47 15.48
CA ALA A 16 -18.37 29.02 14.40
C ALA A 16 -17.32 29.96 14.99
N THR A 17 -16.08 29.48 15.14
CA THR A 17 -14.91 30.33 15.39
C THR A 17 -14.31 30.76 14.05
N GLY A 18 -14.42 32.06 13.76
CA GLY A 18 -13.77 32.69 12.62
C GLY A 18 -12.26 32.78 12.83
N LEU A 19 -11.50 32.36 11.81
CA LEU A 19 -10.07 32.63 11.68
C LEU A 19 -9.89 33.76 10.67
N VAL A 20 -9.33 34.86 11.15
CA VAL A 20 -8.90 36.00 10.34
C VAL A 20 -7.46 35.72 9.90
N LEU A 21 -7.23 35.53 8.60
CA LEU A 21 -5.88 35.43 8.03
C LEU A 21 -5.55 36.74 7.30
N THR A 22 -4.81 37.60 8.00
CA THR A 22 -4.16 38.80 7.46
C THR A 22 -2.70 38.51 7.11
N GLY A 23 -2.27 38.96 5.92
CA GLY A 23 -0.88 39.30 5.60
C GLY A 23 -0.14 38.22 4.79
N CYS A 24 0.07 38.43 3.48
CA CYS A 24 1.19 39.16 2.86
C CYS A 24 2.55 38.45 3.00
N SER A 25 3.10 37.93 1.89
CA SER A 25 3.99 38.71 1.01
C SER A 25 4.94 37.79 0.23
N SER A 26 5.33 38.27 -0.95
CA SER A 26 6.59 38.01 -1.65
C SER A 26 6.61 36.82 -2.61
N THR A 27 6.31 37.16 -3.87
CA THR A 27 7.20 37.02 -5.02
C THR A 27 8.49 36.24 -4.76
N ASP A 28 8.65 35.10 -5.45
CA ASP A 28 9.95 34.70 -5.96
C ASP A 28 9.75 33.98 -7.32
N GLU A 29 10.31 34.61 -8.33
CA GLU A 29 10.48 34.16 -9.71
C GLU A 29 11.64 33.15 -9.70
N LEU A 30 11.35 31.86 -9.92
CA LEU A 30 12.39 30.84 -9.95
C LEU A 30 12.27 29.99 -11.22
N ALA A 31 13.39 30.01 -11.94
CA ALA A 31 13.61 29.62 -13.32
C ALA A 31 13.23 28.18 -13.65
N GLU A 32 12.80 28.01 -14.90
CA GLU A 32 12.70 26.75 -15.62
C GLU A 32 14.06 26.02 -15.67
N PRO A 33 14.13 24.73 -15.31
CA PRO A 33 15.16 23.86 -15.84
C PRO A 33 14.64 23.18 -17.11
N ALA A 34 15.22 23.56 -18.25
CA ALA A 34 15.19 22.76 -19.46
C ALA A 34 15.89 21.42 -19.20
N LEU A 35 15.19 20.31 -19.41
CA LEU A 35 15.82 18.99 -19.51
C LEU A 35 15.45 18.34 -20.85
N THR A 36 16.39 18.56 -21.76
CA THR A 36 16.92 17.69 -22.82
C THR A 36 16.25 16.33 -23.01
N THR A 37 15.62 16.20 -24.17
CA THR A 37 15.33 14.95 -24.91
C THR A 37 16.57 14.10 -25.16
N VAL A 38 16.50 12.80 -24.88
CA VAL A 38 17.35 11.78 -25.50
C VAL A 38 16.43 10.68 -26.05
N ALA A 39 16.65 10.35 -27.32
CA ALA A 39 15.92 9.37 -28.11
C ALA A 39 16.70 8.03 -28.21
N GLU A 40 16.00 7.01 -28.75
CA GLU A 40 16.52 5.78 -29.39
C GLU A 40 17.20 4.71 -28.50
N ALA A 41 17.07 3.40 -28.70
CA ALA A 41 16.39 2.54 -29.67
C ALA A 41 16.32 1.11 -29.06
N SER A 42 15.19 0.39 -29.20
CA SER A 42 14.98 -0.82 -30.01
C SER A 42 15.97 -2.01 -29.88
N SER A 43 15.47 -3.18 -29.47
CA SER A 43 15.69 -4.47 -30.17
C SER A 43 14.78 -5.61 -29.68
N GLU A 44 14.06 -6.17 -30.67
CA GLU A 44 13.53 -7.54 -30.89
C GLU A 44 14.37 -8.70 -30.28
N ALA A 45 13.91 -9.95 -30.07
CA ALA A 45 12.70 -10.71 -30.36
C ALA A 45 12.66 -12.04 -29.55
N GLN A 46 11.45 -12.63 -29.46
CA GLN A 46 11.02 -13.99 -29.06
C GLN A 46 11.70 -15.16 -29.86
N PRO A 47 11.20 -16.44 -29.82
CA PRO A 47 10.81 -17.38 -28.74
C PRO A 47 11.39 -18.82 -28.96
N GLU A 48 11.40 -19.70 -27.95
CA GLU A 48 11.29 -21.17 -28.12
C GLU A 48 10.56 -21.74 -26.89
N SER A 49 9.30 -22.18 -26.99
CA SER A 49 8.82 -23.50 -27.43
C SER A 49 9.37 -24.67 -26.60
N HIS A 50 8.52 -25.26 -25.76
CA HIS A 50 8.44 -26.72 -25.64
C HIS A 50 7.05 -27.15 -25.15
N GLU A 51 6.47 -28.03 -25.96
CA GLU A 51 5.11 -28.58 -25.93
C GLU A 51 5.07 -29.87 -25.08
N GLU A 52 4.08 -29.94 -24.16
CA GLU A 52 3.18 -31.07 -23.76
C GLU A 52 3.75 -32.52 -23.62
N LYS A 53 3.35 -33.44 -22.72
CA LYS A 53 2.21 -33.71 -21.80
C LYS A 53 2.50 -35.09 -21.12
N PRO A 54 1.51 -35.83 -20.56
CA PRO A 54 0.90 -35.81 -19.23
C PRO A 54 1.46 -36.89 -18.26
N THR A 55 1.19 -36.79 -16.95
CA THR A 55 0.96 -37.99 -16.11
C THR A 55 -0.06 -37.68 -15.02
N GLU A 56 -0.86 -38.70 -14.77
CA GLU A 56 -2.17 -38.83 -14.16
C GLU A 56 -2.25 -38.63 -12.64
N GLU A 57 -3.47 -38.37 -12.20
CA GLU A 57 -3.96 -38.02 -10.87
C GLU A 57 -3.78 -39.12 -9.79
N LYS A 58 -3.54 -38.71 -8.53
CA LYS A 58 -4.30 -39.20 -7.36
C LYS A 58 -4.12 -38.27 -6.13
N PRO A 59 -5.19 -37.92 -5.39
CA PRO A 59 -5.14 -36.93 -4.32
C PRO A 59 -4.48 -37.46 -3.05
N THR A 60 -3.66 -36.63 -2.41
CA THR A 60 -3.24 -36.80 -1.02
C THR A 60 -3.44 -35.46 -0.30
N GLU A 61 -4.20 -35.54 0.78
CA GLU A 61 -4.55 -34.47 1.72
C GLU A 61 -3.38 -33.57 2.12
N GLU A 62 -3.76 -32.32 2.38
CA GLU A 62 -2.95 -31.16 2.74
C GLU A 62 -2.06 -31.34 3.99
N LYS A 63 -0.93 -30.64 3.91
CA LYS A 63 0.08 -30.28 4.92
C LYS A 63 1.23 -31.29 5.13
N PRO A 64 2.46 -30.87 4.78
CA PRO A 64 3.40 -30.50 5.85
C PRO A 64 4.22 -29.22 5.59
N GLU A 65 4.59 -28.61 6.72
CA GLU A 65 5.70 -27.66 6.97
C GLU A 65 6.86 -27.66 5.95
N GLU A 66 7.26 -26.43 5.60
CA GLU A 66 8.62 -25.87 5.66
C GLU A 66 9.81 -26.70 5.11
N GLU A 67 10.49 -26.16 4.09
CA GLU A 67 11.96 -25.94 4.07
C GLU A 67 12.48 -25.56 2.67
N LYS A 68 13.03 -24.34 2.51
CA LYS A 68 14.46 -24.09 2.21
C LYS A 68 14.79 -22.59 2.08
N PRO A 69 16.05 -22.18 2.29
CA PRO A 69 16.42 -20.79 2.53
C PRO A 69 16.40 -20.02 1.22
N ASP A 70 15.40 -19.16 1.04
CA ASP A 70 15.25 -18.34 -0.16
C ASP A 70 15.55 -16.90 0.24
N ASP A 71 16.84 -16.54 0.36
CA ASP A 71 17.39 -15.18 0.56
C ASP A 71 16.68 -14.21 1.55
N GLY A 72 15.77 -14.69 2.41
CA GLY A 72 14.87 -13.88 3.23
C GLY A 72 13.73 -13.18 2.49
N LEU A 73 13.40 -13.58 1.25
CA LEU A 73 12.42 -12.90 0.39
C LEU A 73 11.16 -13.73 0.16
N ASP A 74 10.00 -13.08 0.17
CA ASP A 74 8.70 -13.72 0.01
C ASP A 74 8.11 -13.51 -1.40
N PRO A 75 7.32 -14.47 -1.93
CA PRO A 75 6.65 -14.32 -3.20
C PRO A 75 5.47 -13.34 -3.12
N ALA A 76 4.99 -12.85 -4.27
CA ALA A 76 3.79 -12.03 -4.36
C ALA A 76 2.55 -12.76 -3.79
N GLY A 77 1.67 -12.01 -3.14
CA GLY A 77 0.46 -12.53 -2.49
C GLY A 77 0.71 -13.17 -1.13
N THR A 78 1.94 -13.14 -0.61
CA THR A 78 2.26 -13.66 0.72
C THR A 78 1.65 -12.77 1.79
N ILE A 79 0.91 -13.38 2.71
CA ILE A 79 0.38 -12.70 3.89
C ILE A 79 1.47 -12.63 4.94
N CYS A 80 1.98 -11.43 5.21
CA CYS A 80 3.06 -11.21 6.18
C CYS A 80 2.57 -11.13 7.63
N GLY A 81 1.32 -10.75 7.85
CA GLY A 81 0.74 -10.61 9.19
C GLY A 81 -0.37 -9.57 9.25
N GLU A 82 -0.69 -9.11 10.46
CA GLU A 82 -1.75 -8.13 10.71
C GLU A 82 -1.25 -6.95 11.55
N VAL A 83 -1.67 -5.73 11.21
CA VAL A 83 -1.39 -4.49 11.95
C VAL A 83 -2.66 -3.63 11.97
N ASP A 84 -3.11 -3.19 13.15
CA ASP A 84 -4.30 -2.34 13.34
C ASP A 84 -5.56 -2.79 12.57
N SER A 85 -5.79 -4.11 12.50
CA SER A 85 -6.90 -4.78 11.78
C SER A 85 -6.77 -4.83 10.25
N PHE A 86 -5.61 -4.46 9.70
CA PHE A 86 -5.26 -4.70 8.30
C PHE A 86 -4.40 -5.94 8.18
N THR A 87 -4.61 -6.70 7.12
CA THR A 87 -3.73 -7.77 6.67
C THR A 87 -2.67 -7.18 5.74
N ILE A 88 -1.41 -7.46 6.05
CA ILE A 88 -0.24 -7.01 5.28
C ILE A 88 0.09 -8.07 4.24
N VAL A 89 0.10 -7.68 2.96
CA VAL A 89 0.29 -8.60 1.82
C VAL A 89 1.31 -8.05 0.83
N THR A 90 2.26 -8.87 0.38
CA THR A 90 3.21 -8.53 -0.67
C THR A 90 2.49 -8.44 -2.02
N LEU A 91 2.74 -7.38 -2.81
CA LEU A 91 2.22 -7.30 -4.19
C LEU A 91 3.22 -7.82 -5.23
N ASN A 92 4.48 -7.92 -4.84
CA ASN A 92 5.59 -8.27 -5.71
C ASN A 92 6.44 -9.33 -5.03
N ASP A 93 7.06 -10.19 -5.82
CA ASP A 93 8.11 -11.07 -5.33
C ASP A 93 9.30 -10.24 -4.86
N GLY A 94 10.11 -10.80 -3.96
CA GLY A 94 11.40 -10.20 -3.60
C GLY A 94 11.34 -9.25 -2.40
N LEU A 95 10.23 -9.22 -1.66
CA LEU A 95 10.10 -8.43 -0.42
C LEU A 95 10.12 -9.34 0.80
N SER A 96 10.84 -8.94 1.85
CA SER A 96 10.85 -9.67 3.12
C SER A 96 9.66 -9.29 3.99
N CYS A 97 8.83 -10.26 4.38
CA CYS A 97 7.71 -10.05 5.28
C CYS A 97 8.14 -9.55 6.66
N ASP A 98 9.30 -9.97 7.17
CA ASP A 98 9.84 -9.48 8.45
C ASP A 98 10.16 -7.98 8.39
N GLU A 99 10.78 -7.53 7.29
CA GLU A 99 11.05 -6.11 7.07
C GLU A 99 9.75 -5.34 6.86
N ALA A 100 8.85 -5.86 6.02
CA ALA A 100 7.55 -5.25 5.75
C ALA A 100 6.73 -5.04 7.02
N MET A 101 6.66 -6.06 7.89
CA MET A 101 5.99 -5.98 9.17
C MET A 101 6.66 -4.97 10.10
N THR A 102 7.99 -4.92 10.14
CA THR A 102 8.72 -3.92 10.94
C THR A 102 8.37 -2.49 10.49
N VAL A 103 8.37 -2.25 9.18
CA VAL A 103 8.06 -0.95 8.57
C VAL A 103 6.60 -0.56 8.83
N PHE A 104 5.65 -1.47 8.64
CA PHE A 104 4.23 -1.20 8.87
C PHE A 104 3.89 -0.96 10.34
N ASN A 105 4.48 -1.72 11.26
CA ASN A 105 4.30 -1.49 12.70
C ASN A 105 4.81 -0.11 13.11
N ASP A 106 5.96 0.31 12.58
CA ASP A 106 6.50 1.64 12.85
C ASP A 106 5.60 2.74 12.26
N TYR A 107 5.23 2.60 10.99
CA TYR A 107 4.33 3.52 10.29
C TYR A 107 2.99 3.72 11.03
N MET A 108 2.38 2.64 11.52
CA MET A 108 1.09 2.67 12.23
C MET A 108 1.21 2.98 13.73
N SER A 109 2.42 3.05 14.31
CA SER A 109 2.64 3.23 15.76
C SER A 109 2.15 4.55 16.35
N GLY A 110 1.70 5.50 15.51
CA GLY A 110 1.32 6.86 15.92
C GLY A 110 2.51 7.77 16.24
N SER A 111 3.72 7.22 16.34
CA SER A 111 4.98 7.95 16.48
C SER A 111 6.09 7.26 15.66
N PRO A 112 5.93 7.17 14.33
CA PRO A 112 6.87 6.45 13.48
C PRO A 112 8.27 7.04 13.58
N SER A 113 9.28 6.18 13.44
CA SER A 113 10.67 6.62 13.40
C SER A 113 10.96 7.51 12.19
N GLY A 114 12.00 8.33 12.24
CA GLY A 114 12.35 9.23 11.15
C GLY A 114 11.48 10.49 11.08
N THR A 115 11.11 10.89 9.86
CA THR A 115 10.38 12.16 9.63
C THR A 115 8.88 11.90 9.82
N PRO A 116 8.15 12.66 10.64
CA PRO A 116 6.74 12.41 10.87
C PRO A 116 5.93 12.48 9.57
N PRO A 117 4.83 11.71 9.43
CA PRO A 117 4.04 11.66 8.21
C PRO A 117 3.56 13.05 7.78
N GLN A 118 3.73 13.38 6.49
CA GLN A 118 3.40 14.69 5.96
C GLN A 118 2.06 14.69 5.19
N GLY A 119 1.30 15.78 5.35
CA GLY A 119 0.12 16.07 4.56
C GLY A 119 -1.08 15.15 4.80
N SER A 120 -2.09 15.28 3.95
CA SER A 120 -3.34 14.52 4.03
C SER A 120 -3.21 13.06 3.55
N GLY A 121 -2.09 12.71 2.91
CA GLY A 121 -1.76 11.36 2.46
C GLY A 121 -1.05 10.50 3.49
N ALA A 122 -0.63 11.08 4.63
CA ALA A 122 0.21 10.44 5.63
C ALA A 122 1.46 9.77 4.99
N PHE A 123 2.15 10.52 4.11
CA PHE A 123 3.36 10.03 3.47
C PHE A 123 4.51 10.03 4.47
N TRP A 124 5.24 8.92 4.54
CA TRP A 124 6.28 8.70 5.52
C TRP A 124 7.52 8.10 4.87
N ASP A 125 8.66 8.68 5.18
CA ASP A 125 9.98 8.24 4.74
C ASP A 125 10.67 7.52 5.90
N ALA A 126 10.73 6.19 5.82
CA ALA A 126 11.39 5.38 6.80
C ALA A 126 12.92 5.55 6.75
N PRO A 127 13.62 5.43 7.89
CA PRO A 127 15.08 5.58 7.93
C PRO A 127 15.84 4.45 7.20
N ASN A 128 15.21 3.30 6.97
CA ASN A 128 15.77 2.18 6.21
C ASN A 128 15.58 2.32 4.68
N GLY A 129 15.14 3.48 4.18
CA GLY A 129 14.97 3.70 2.74
C GLY A 129 13.61 3.27 2.19
N TRP A 130 12.66 2.91 3.05
CA TRP A 130 11.27 2.66 2.65
C TRP A 130 10.45 3.94 2.58
N PHE A 131 9.41 3.90 1.77
CA PHE A 131 8.38 4.91 1.68
C PHE A 131 7.03 4.27 1.92
N CYS A 132 6.23 4.89 2.78
CA CYS A 132 4.84 4.52 3.03
C CYS A 132 3.91 5.68 2.70
N GLY A 133 2.73 5.35 2.18
CA GLY A 133 1.65 6.32 1.98
C GLY A 133 0.32 5.72 2.38
N GLY A 134 -0.48 6.46 3.15
CA GLY A 134 -1.75 5.97 3.69
C GLY A 134 -2.89 5.90 2.67
N ASN A 135 -2.70 6.46 1.47
CA ASN A 135 -3.69 6.46 0.38
C ASN A 135 -3.00 6.15 -0.95
N ASN A 136 -2.24 5.05 -1.00
CA ASN A 136 -1.30 4.80 -2.10
C ASN A 136 -1.70 3.59 -2.96
N PHE A 137 -2.42 2.61 -2.39
CA PHE A 137 -2.97 1.49 -3.16
C PHE A 137 -4.47 1.67 -3.44
N LEU A 138 -4.92 1.38 -4.66
CA LEU A 138 -6.33 1.35 -5.05
C LEU A 138 -6.60 0.01 -5.73
N PHE A 139 -7.64 -0.70 -5.28
CA PHE A 139 -8.02 -1.96 -5.92
C PHE A 139 -8.49 -1.72 -7.37
N PRO A 140 -8.18 -2.64 -8.30
CA PRO A 140 -8.68 -2.55 -9.66
C PRO A 140 -10.22 -2.51 -9.70
N GLY A 141 -10.78 -1.46 -10.30
CA GLY A 141 -12.23 -1.28 -10.43
C GLY A 141 -12.88 -0.40 -9.35
N ASP A 142 -12.16 -0.07 -8.27
CA ASP A 142 -12.64 0.91 -7.29
C ASP A 142 -12.57 2.34 -7.86
N GLU A 143 -13.50 3.20 -7.43
CA GLU A 143 -13.42 4.63 -7.76
C GLU A 143 -12.19 5.27 -7.12
N ASP A 144 -11.49 6.14 -7.84
CA ASP A 144 -10.33 6.90 -7.35
C ASP A 144 -10.75 7.99 -6.36
N GLN A 145 -11.16 7.55 -5.19
CA GLN A 145 -11.54 8.35 -4.04
C GLN A 145 -10.58 8.06 -2.92
N LYS A 146 -10.22 9.10 -2.16
CA LYS A 146 -9.26 8.97 -1.04
C LYS A 146 -9.63 7.84 -0.07
N PHE A 147 -10.92 7.65 0.21
CA PHE A 147 -11.40 6.63 1.16
C PHE A 147 -11.40 5.20 0.62
N ASN A 148 -11.23 5.01 -0.70
CA ASN A 148 -11.07 3.68 -1.32
C ASN A 148 -9.60 3.26 -1.41
N LYS A 149 -8.68 4.13 -0.99
CA LYS A 149 -7.25 3.83 -1.02
C LYS A 149 -6.77 3.25 0.29
N PHE A 150 -5.81 2.35 0.17
CA PHE A 150 -5.20 1.64 1.28
C PHE A 150 -3.75 2.08 1.47
N PRO A 151 -3.22 1.92 2.70
CA PRO A 151 -1.81 2.13 2.95
C PRO A 151 -0.96 1.15 2.14
N SER A 152 0.12 1.66 1.55
CA SER A 152 1.17 0.82 0.96
C SER A 152 2.54 1.32 1.38
N CYS A 153 3.48 0.38 1.49
CA CYS A 153 4.87 0.62 1.84
C CYS A 153 5.77 -0.16 0.87
N GLY A 154 6.91 0.42 0.49
CA GLY A 154 7.91 -0.26 -0.33
C GLY A 154 9.26 0.45 -0.32
N PRO A 155 10.33 -0.18 -0.82
CA PRO A 155 11.62 0.48 -1.01
C PRO A 155 11.48 1.68 -1.97
N LYS A 156 12.05 2.84 -1.64
CA LYS A 156 11.88 4.10 -2.42
C LYS A 156 12.30 4.00 -3.87
N ASP A 157 13.34 3.22 -4.13
CA ASP A 157 13.96 3.10 -5.45
C ASP A 157 13.48 1.84 -6.19
N SER A 158 12.38 1.23 -5.73
CA SER A 158 11.76 0.04 -6.32
C SER A 158 10.29 0.27 -6.67
N ALA A 159 9.79 -0.52 -7.62
CA ALA A 159 8.35 -0.62 -7.89
C ALA A 159 7.66 -1.64 -6.97
N GLU A 160 8.44 -2.37 -6.16
CA GLU A 160 7.95 -3.39 -5.24
C GLU A 160 7.22 -2.76 -4.06
N ASN A 161 6.04 -3.28 -3.73
CA ASN A 161 5.25 -2.75 -2.62
C ASN A 161 4.55 -3.87 -1.82
N VAL A 162 4.26 -3.53 -0.57
CA VAL A 162 3.39 -4.27 0.34
C VAL A 162 2.20 -3.39 0.67
N VAL A 163 1.02 -3.99 0.79
CA VAL A 163 -0.23 -3.27 1.07
C VAL A 163 -0.86 -3.74 2.36
N ALA A 164 -1.51 -2.80 3.06
CA ALA A 164 -2.33 -3.09 4.22
C ALA A 164 -3.81 -3.02 3.82
N VAL A 165 -4.46 -4.17 3.72
CA VAL A 165 -5.86 -4.28 3.26
C VAL A 165 -6.73 -5.01 4.28
N PRO A 166 -8.05 -4.78 4.32
CA PRO A 166 -8.96 -5.58 5.13
C PRO A 166 -8.87 -7.05 4.73
N ALA A 167 -8.95 -7.95 5.71
CA ALA A 167 -8.83 -9.39 5.50
C ALA A 167 -9.82 -9.92 4.45
N GLU A 168 -11.03 -9.36 4.40
CA GLU A 168 -12.07 -9.73 3.43
C GLU A 168 -11.73 -9.39 1.96
N ARG A 169 -10.77 -8.47 1.72
CA ARG A 169 -10.37 -8.03 0.38
C ARG A 169 -9.05 -8.62 -0.09
N VAL A 170 -8.37 -9.43 0.72
CA VAL A 170 -7.07 -10.04 0.36
C VAL A 170 -7.19 -10.85 -0.95
N SER A 171 -8.30 -11.55 -1.15
CA SER A 171 -8.55 -12.33 -2.38
C SER A 171 -8.81 -11.48 -3.64
N GLU A 172 -8.96 -10.16 -3.50
CA GLU A 172 -9.15 -9.22 -4.63
C GLU A 172 -7.81 -8.61 -5.11
N LEU A 173 -6.69 -8.93 -4.43
CA LEU A 173 -5.38 -8.38 -4.78
C LEU A 173 -4.91 -8.91 -6.15
N PRO A 174 -4.28 -8.06 -6.97
CA PRO A 174 -3.76 -8.45 -8.29
C PRO A 174 -2.38 -9.11 -8.17
N VAL A 175 -2.34 -10.27 -7.52
CA VAL A 175 -1.13 -11.08 -7.27
C VAL A 175 -1.21 -12.43 -7.97
#